data_AF-A0A6M2EM21-F1
#
_entry.id   AF-A0A6M2EM21-F1
#
_cell.length_a   1.000
_cell.length_b   1.000
_cell.length_c   1.000
_cell.angle_alpha   90.00
_cell.angle_beta   90.00
_cell.angle_gamma   90.00
#
_symmetry.space_group_name_H-M   'P 1'
#
loop_
_entity.id
_entity.type
_entity.pdbx_description
1 polymer ?
#
loop_
_entity_poly.entity_id
_entity_poly.type
_entity_poly.pdbx_seq_one_letter_code
_entity_poly.pdbx_strand_id
1 'polypeptide(L)'
;MFIALIWKFDFAPFMVLIIAILNDGTIMTISKDRVKPSPQPDSWKLKEIFSTGIVLGGYMALMTVLFFWIMKDTDFFSDKFGVRSLRENNEEMMAALYLQVSIVSQALIFVTRSRSWSFVERPGFLLLGAFVAAQLVATLIAVYANWGFARIEGCGWGWAGVIWLFSVVTYVPLDILKFAIRYILSGKAWDNFLENKTAFTTKKDYGKEEREAQWATAQRTLHGLQPPETSHNMFSEKNSYRELSEIAEQAKRRAEMARLRELNTLKGHVESVVKLKGLDIDTIQQHYTV
;
A
#
# COMPACT_ATOMS: atom_id res chain seq x y z
N MET A 1 -6.77 -8.36 23.86
CA MET A 1 -7.92 -9.29 23.83
C MET A 1 -7.50 -10.72 23.47
N PHE A 2 -6.90 -10.99 22.30
CA PHE A 2 -6.48 -12.36 21.93
C PHE A 2 -5.54 -13.02 22.95
N ILE A 3 -4.55 -12.27 23.45
CA ILE A 3 -3.60 -12.76 24.46
C ILE A 3 -4.30 -13.16 25.76
N ALA A 4 -5.28 -12.37 26.21
CA ALA A 4 -6.08 -12.67 27.39
C ALA A 4 -6.97 -13.92 27.17
N LEU A 5 -7.50 -14.13 25.97
CA LEU A 5 -8.35 -15.29 25.68
C LEU A 5 -7.55 -16.60 25.60
N ILE A 6 -6.37 -16.57 24.99
CA ILE A 6 -5.58 -17.79 24.75
C ILE A 6 -4.73 -18.15 25.97
N TRP A 7 -4.03 -17.18 26.56
CA TRP A 7 -3.08 -17.42 27.67
C TRP A 7 -3.58 -16.92 29.03
N LYS A 8 -4.82 -16.43 29.13
CA LYS A 8 -5.36 -15.82 30.38
C LYS A 8 -4.44 -14.74 30.96
N PHE A 9 -3.76 -14.03 30.08
CA PHE A 9 -2.84 -12.95 30.44
C PHE A 9 -3.57 -11.61 30.35
N ASP A 10 -3.90 -11.07 31.52
CA ASP A 10 -4.57 -9.79 31.65
C ASP A 10 -3.58 -8.63 31.58
N PHE A 11 -3.73 -7.81 30.54
CA PHE A 11 -2.91 -6.63 30.33
C PHE A 11 -3.37 -5.51 31.28
N ALA A 12 -2.43 -4.87 31.99
CA ALA A 12 -2.77 -3.85 32.97
C ALA A 12 -3.46 -2.64 32.31
N PRO A 13 -4.66 -2.23 32.77
CA PRO A 13 -5.38 -1.07 32.20
C PRO A 13 -4.57 0.21 32.23
N PHE A 14 -3.73 0.40 33.27
CA PHE A 14 -2.86 1.56 33.39
C PHE A 14 -1.82 1.66 32.26
N MET A 15 -1.32 0.52 31.77
CA MET A 15 -0.41 0.50 30.62
C MET A 15 -1.11 0.90 29.34
N VAL A 16 -2.37 0.48 29.16
CA VAL A 16 -3.20 0.93 28.03
C VAL A 16 -3.44 2.43 28.09
N LEU A 17 -3.68 2.98 29.29
CA LEU A 17 -3.82 4.42 29.50
C LEU A 17 -2.56 5.18 29.09
N ILE A 18 -1.36 4.71 29.46
CA ILE A 18 -0.11 5.34 29.06
C ILE A 18 0.05 5.31 27.54
N ILE A 19 -0.24 4.17 26.89
CA ILE A 19 -0.21 4.06 25.43
C ILE A 19 -1.17 5.09 24.80
N ALA A 20 -2.38 5.22 25.33
CA ALA A 20 -3.38 6.17 24.83
C ALA A 20 -2.89 7.61 24.94
N ILE A 21 -2.35 8.00 26.10
CA ILE A 21 -1.84 9.37 26.32
C ILE A 21 -0.67 9.69 25.38
N LEU A 22 0.28 8.77 25.23
CA LEU A 22 1.42 8.95 24.32
C LEU A 22 0.94 9.04 22.86
N ASN A 23 -0.02 8.20 22.46
CA ASN A 23 -0.61 8.22 21.12
C ASN A 23 -1.33 9.54 20.84
N ASP A 24 -2.19 10.01 21.74
CA ASP A 24 -2.92 11.27 21.56
C ASP A 24 -1.98 12.47 21.46
N GLY A 25 -0.94 12.50 22.30
CA GLY A 25 0.10 13.54 22.25
C GLY A 25 0.78 13.60 20.88
N THR A 26 1.08 12.45 20.28
CA THR A 26 1.69 12.39 18.95
C THR A 26 0.71 12.67 17.82
N ILE A 27 -0.57 12.28 17.94
CA ILE A 27 -1.60 12.51 16.92
C ILE A 27 -1.84 14.00 16.69
N MET A 28 -1.68 14.85 17.72
CA MET A 28 -1.76 16.31 17.57
C MET A 28 -0.80 16.84 16.48
N THR A 29 0.35 16.20 16.28
CA THR A 29 1.34 16.60 15.26
C THR A 29 0.91 16.28 13.83
N ILE A 30 -0.02 15.33 13.63
CA ILE A 30 -0.55 14.95 12.32
C ILE A 30 -1.23 16.15 11.65
N SER A 31 -1.91 16.99 12.44
CA SER A 31 -2.59 18.20 11.94
C SER A 31 -1.64 19.21 11.28
N LYS A 32 -0.36 19.22 11.67
CA LYS A 32 0.67 20.12 11.14
C LYS A 32 1.53 19.45 10.08
N ASP A 33 1.19 18.22 9.71
CA ASP A 33 2.04 17.43 8.83
C ASP A 33 1.75 17.73 7.34
N ARG A 34 2.82 17.75 6.55
CA ARG A 34 2.75 18.08 5.11
C ARG A 34 2.75 16.80 4.28
N VAL A 35 1.55 16.39 3.86
CA VAL A 35 1.35 15.25 2.95
C VAL A 35 1.14 15.71 1.52
N LYS A 36 1.55 14.88 0.54
CA LYS A 36 1.32 15.16 -0.88
C LYS A 36 -0.17 15.00 -1.22
N PRO A 37 -0.80 15.96 -1.91
CA PRO A 37 -2.20 15.84 -2.31
C PRO A 37 -2.41 14.72 -3.33
N SER A 38 -3.63 14.19 -3.40
CA SER A 38 -4.03 13.22 -4.42
C SER A 38 -3.97 13.85 -5.82
N PRO A 39 -3.42 13.16 -6.84
CA PRO A 39 -3.44 13.65 -8.22
C PRO A 39 -4.83 13.57 -8.87
N GLN A 40 -5.74 12.78 -8.30
CA GLN A 40 -7.12 12.61 -8.76
C GLN A 40 -8.09 13.07 -7.67
N PRO A 41 -9.27 13.60 -8.04
CA PRO A 41 -10.29 13.96 -7.07
C PRO A 41 -10.67 12.74 -6.23
N ASP A 42 -10.55 12.88 -4.93
CA ASP A 42 -10.84 11.83 -3.96
C ASP A 42 -12.19 12.15 -3.31
N SER A 43 -13.08 11.18 -3.23
CA SER A 43 -14.31 11.29 -2.46
C SER A 43 -14.11 10.60 -1.12
N TRP A 44 -14.84 11.01 -0.08
CA TRP A 44 -14.69 10.39 1.24
C TRP A 44 -15.27 8.97 1.24
N LYS A 45 -14.44 7.99 0.86
CA LYS A 45 -14.82 6.58 0.80
C LYS A 45 -14.57 5.88 2.13
N LEU A 46 -15.51 6.05 3.05
CA LEU A 46 -15.46 5.45 4.39
C LEU A 46 -15.21 3.93 4.35
N LYS A 47 -15.84 3.21 3.43
CA LYS A 47 -15.66 1.75 3.30
C LYS A 47 -14.20 1.38 3.04
N GLU A 48 -13.51 2.09 2.14
CA GLU A 48 -12.10 1.83 1.83
C GLU A 48 -11.19 2.14 3.04
N ILE A 49 -11.47 3.23 3.75
CA ILE A 49 -10.72 3.63 4.95
C ILE A 49 -10.90 2.60 6.07
N PHE A 50 -12.13 2.19 6.36
CA PHE A 50 -12.41 1.19 7.40
C PHE A 50 -11.83 -0.18 7.05
N SER A 51 -11.98 -0.64 5.80
CA SER A 51 -11.38 -1.90 5.36
C SER A 51 -9.86 -1.87 5.52
N THR A 52 -9.21 -0.78 5.13
CA THR A 52 -7.75 -0.63 5.29
C THR A 52 -7.36 -0.63 6.77
N GLY A 53 -8.08 0.09 7.61
CA GLY A 53 -7.85 0.14 9.06
C GLY A 53 -8.00 -1.22 9.74
N ILE A 54 -9.05 -1.98 9.40
CA ILE A 54 -9.30 -3.32 9.97
C ILE A 54 -8.19 -4.29 9.59
N VAL A 55 -7.74 -4.29 8.34
CA VAL A 55 -6.69 -5.24 7.89
C VAL A 55 -5.34 -4.89 8.50
N LEU A 56 -4.95 -3.60 8.51
CA LEU A 56 -3.70 -3.17 9.17
C LEU A 56 -3.75 -3.44 10.68
N GLY A 57 -4.89 -3.14 11.33
CA GLY A 57 -5.13 -3.43 12.74
C GLY A 57 -5.07 -4.92 13.07
N GLY A 58 -5.68 -5.76 12.23
CA GLY A 58 -5.65 -7.22 12.35
C GLY A 58 -4.24 -7.78 12.22
N TYR A 59 -3.46 -7.28 11.26
CA TYR A 59 -2.05 -7.66 11.12
C TYR A 59 -1.23 -7.29 12.36
N MET A 60 -1.37 -6.07 12.89
CA MET A 60 -0.66 -5.66 14.10
C MET A 60 -1.05 -6.54 15.30
N ALA A 61 -2.35 -6.82 15.47
CA ALA A 61 -2.83 -7.69 16.53
C ALA A 61 -2.26 -9.11 16.42
N LEU A 62 -2.20 -9.66 15.20
CA LEU A 62 -1.58 -10.96 14.94
C LEU A 62 -0.09 -10.95 15.29
N MET A 63 0.63 -9.92 14.88
CA MET A 63 2.08 -9.81 15.16
C MET A 63 2.38 -9.64 16.65
N THR A 64 1.53 -8.92 17.41
CA THR A 64 1.63 -8.85 18.87
C THR A 64 1.34 -10.21 19.52
N VAL A 65 0.37 -10.97 19.02
CA VAL A 65 0.10 -12.34 19.48
C VAL A 65 1.28 -13.26 19.19
N LEU A 66 1.86 -13.17 17.99
CA LEU A 66 3.03 -13.93 17.58
C LEU A 66 4.24 -13.58 18.44
N PHE A 67 4.47 -12.29 18.71
CA PHE A 67 5.51 -11.84 19.62
C PHE A 67 5.34 -12.44 21.02
N PHE A 68 4.13 -12.39 21.56
CA PHE A 68 3.83 -12.96 22.88
C PHE A 68 4.05 -14.47 22.91
N TRP A 69 3.59 -15.19 21.88
CA TRP A 69 3.76 -16.63 21.77
C TRP A 69 5.24 -17.03 21.71
N ILE A 70 6.05 -16.34 20.89
CA ILE A 70 7.49 -16.60 20.81
C ILE A 70 8.17 -16.33 22.15
N MET A 71 7.77 -15.27 22.86
CA MET A 71 8.35 -14.91 24.16
C MET A 71 7.96 -15.88 25.28
N LYS A 72 6.70 -16.35 25.31
CA LYS A 72 6.14 -17.16 26.40
C LYS A 72 6.37 -18.65 26.21
N ASP A 73 6.18 -19.16 24.99
CA ASP A 73 6.14 -20.60 24.71
C ASP A 73 7.40 -21.09 23.98
N THR A 74 8.28 -20.20 23.49
CA THR A 74 9.55 -20.56 22.81
C THR A 74 10.76 -19.92 23.52
N ASP A 75 11.95 -20.51 23.37
CA ASP A 75 13.23 -19.95 23.88
C ASP A 75 13.99 -19.18 22.80
N PHE A 76 13.32 -18.83 21.69
CA PHE A 76 13.94 -18.24 20.50
C PHE A 76 14.70 -16.95 20.80
N PHE A 77 14.10 -16.06 21.61
CA PHE A 77 14.74 -14.79 21.95
C PHE A 77 16.00 -14.99 22.81
N SER A 78 15.92 -15.87 23.81
CA SER A 78 17.04 -16.21 24.68
C SER A 78 18.20 -16.88 23.92
N ASP A 79 17.88 -17.83 23.02
CA ASP A 79 18.86 -18.60 22.25
C ASP A 79 19.55 -17.75 21.16
N LYS A 80 18.79 -16.90 20.44
CA LYS A 80 19.35 -16.06 19.36
C LYS A 80 20.03 -14.79 19.83
N PHE A 81 19.49 -14.13 20.84
CA PHE A 81 19.96 -12.82 21.28
C PHE A 81 20.69 -12.85 22.63
N GLY A 82 20.79 -14.01 23.29
CA GLY A 82 21.47 -14.15 24.57
C GLY A 82 20.81 -13.37 25.70
N VAL A 83 19.52 -13.03 25.57
CA VAL A 83 18.77 -12.28 26.58
C VAL A 83 18.21 -13.21 27.66
N ARG A 84 17.99 -12.67 28.86
CA ARG A 84 17.39 -13.42 29.98
C ARG A 84 16.00 -13.93 29.60
N SER A 85 15.61 -15.13 30.04
CA SER A 85 14.26 -15.62 29.77
C SER A 85 13.23 -14.88 30.63
N LEU A 86 12.15 -14.37 30.00
CA LEU A 86 11.05 -13.68 30.69
C LEU A 86 9.88 -14.61 31.06
N ARG A 87 9.97 -15.90 30.73
CA ARG A 87 8.84 -16.84 30.77
C ARG A 87 8.19 -17.00 32.15
N GLU A 88 8.98 -16.85 33.21
CA GLU A 88 8.55 -17.05 34.60
C GLU A 88 7.99 -15.76 35.23
N ASN A 89 8.31 -14.59 34.66
CA ASN A 89 7.90 -13.31 35.23
C ASN A 89 6.86 -12.60 34.34
N ASN A 90 5.60 -12.68 34.77
CA ASN A 90 4.49 -12.04 34.07
C ASN A 90 4.60 -10.50 34.01
N GLU A 91 5.25 -9.88 34.99
CA GLU A 91 5.37 -8.43 35.08
C GLU A 91 6.39 -7.88 34.07
N GLU A 92 7.51 -8.58 33.89
CA GLU A 92 8.50 -8.24 32.87
C GLU A 92 7.99 -8.53 31.45
N MET A 93 7.22 -9.62 31.26
CA MET A 93 6.53 -9.89 29.99
C MET A 93 5.54 -8.78 29.63
N MET A 94 4.88 -8.19 30.64
CA MET A 94 3.99 -7.07 30.40
C MET A 94 4.74 -5.82 29.95
N ALA A 95 5.89 -5.51 30.55
CA ALA A 95 6.75 -4.42 30.09
C ALA A 95 7.19 -4.62 28.63
N ALA A 96 7.56 -5.85 28.27
CA ALA A 96 7.94 -6.20 26.91
C ALA A 96 6.79 -6.02 25.90
N LEU A 97 5.60 -6.52 26.26
CA LEU A 97 4.38 -6.33 25.45
C LEU A 97 3.98 -4.87 25.32
N TYR A 98 4.02 -4.11 26.42
CA TYR A 98 3.72 -2.69 26.44
C TYR A 98 4.61 -1.93 25.44
N LEU A 99 5.92 -2.20 25.48
CA LEU A 99 6.86 -1.55 24.58
C LEU A 99 6.60 -1.92 23.12
N GLN A 100 6.37 -3.20 22.83
CA GLN A 100 6.09 -3.67 21.46
C GLN A 100 4.83 -2.99 20.89
N VAL A 101 3.74 -2.98 21.66
CA VAL A 101 2.48 -2.37 21.24
C VAL A 101 2.65 -0.86 21.06
N SER A 102 3.36 -0.18 21.97
CA SER A 102 3.62 1.25 21.89
C SER A 102 4.41 1.64 20.63
N ILE A 103 5.47 0.90 20.28
CA ILE A 103 6.27 1.17 19.07
C ILE A 103 5.42 0.94 17.82
N VAL A 104 4.72 -0.20 17.73
CA VAL A 104 3.96 -0.55 16.52
C VAL A 104 2.76 0.38 16.32
N SER A 105 2.05 0.76 17.38
CA SER A 105 0.91 1.69 17.26
C SER A 105 1.32 3.07 16.76
N GLN A 106 2.48 3.54 17.20
CA GLN A 106 3.05 4.83 16.80
C GLN A 106 3.64 4.79 15.41
N ALA A 107 4.35 3.70 15.09
CA ALA A 107 4.92 3.49 13.77
C ALA A 107 3.85 3.44 12.67
N LEU A 108 2.65 2.92 12.98
CA LEU A 108 1.53 2.89 12.05
C LEU A 108 1.20 4.28 11.44
N ILE A 109 1.39 5.37 12.19
CA ILE A 109 1.15 6.73 11.71
C ILE A 109 1.97 7.03 10.45
N PHE A 110 3.21 6.51 10.37
CA PHE A 110 4.07 6.68 9.19
C PHE A 110 3.58 5.89 7.97
N VAL A 111 2.93 4.75 8.18
CA VAL A 111 2.35 3.93 7.11
C VAL A 111 1.06 4.56 6.58
N THR A 112 0.19 5.02 7.47
CA THR A 112 -1.13 5.55 7.11
C THR A 112 -1.06 6.93 6.47
N ARG A 113 -0.07 7.74 6.84
CA ARG A 113 0.15 9.06 6.21
C ARG A 113 0.70 8.98 4.79
N SER A 114 1.46 7.93 4.48
CA SER A 114 2.26 7.86 3.26
C SER A 114 1.46 7.20 2.15
N ARG A 115 1.39 7.85 0.98
CA ARG A 115 0.73 7.25 -0.19
C ARG A 115 1.65 6.25 -0.89
N SER A 116 2.94 6.51 -0.96
CA SER A 116 3.97 5.59 -1.43
C SER A 116 4.57 4.82 -0.24
N TRP A 117 5.79 4.32 -0.40
CA TRP A 117 6.56 3.70 0.67
C TRP A 117 6.79 4.71 1.80
N SER A 118 6.56 4.28 3.04
CA SER A 118 6.73 5.12 4.23
C SER A 118 8.15 5.69 4.35
N PHE A 119 9.16 4.92 3.94
CA PHE A 119 10.57 5.34 3.95
C PHE A 119 10.94 6.40 2.91
N VAL A 120 10.18 6.48 1.82
CA VAL A 120 10.46 7.42 0.71
C VAL A 120 9.82 8.78 0.99
N GLU A 121 8.64 8.78 1.61
CA GLU A 121 7.93 10.00 1.98
C GLU A 121 8.42 10.52 3.33
N ARG A 122 9.33 11.50 3.29
CA ARG A 122 9.90 12.12 4.49
C ARG A 122 8.78 12.64 5.41
N PRO A 123 8.69 12.16 6.67
CA PRO A 123 7.74 12.71 7.63
C PRO A 123 8.13 14.14 8.03
N GLY A 124 7.16 14.93 8.49
CA GLY A 124 7.46 16.23 9.08
C GLY A 124 8.37 16.08 10.31
N PHE A 125 9.32 17.01 10.47
CA PHE A 125 10.25 16.99 11.61
C PHE A 125 9.54 16.99 12.97
N LEU A 126 8.37 17.62 13.06
CA LEU A 126 7.53 17.61 14.27
C LEU A 126 6.98 16.22 14.60
N LEU A 127 6.50 15.49 13.59
CA LEU A 127 6.00 14.12 13.77
C LEU A 127 7.14 13.19 14.18
N LEU A 128 8.31 13.30 13.52
CA LEU A 128 9.47 12.49 13.87
C LEU A 128 9.98 12.81 15.29
N GLY A 129 10.06 14.09 15.66
CA GLY A 129 10.44 14.49 17.01
C GLY A 129 9.46 14.00 18.07
N ALA A 130 8.15 14.08 17.81
CA ALA A 130 7.13 13.57 18.72
C ALA A 130 7.19 12.05 18.86
N PHE A 131 7.41 11.32 17.75
CA PHE A 131 7.64 9.88 17.78
C PHE A 131 8.86 9.53 18.64
N VAL A 132 10.01 10.15 18.39
CA VAL A 132 11.24 9.88 19.16
C VAL A 132 11.04 10.18 20.64
N ALA A 133 10.41 11.30 20.98
CA ALA A 133 10.14 11.66 22.37
C ALA A 133 9.18 10.65 23.05
N ALA A 134 8.07 10.30 22.40
CA ALA A 134 7.11 9.34 22.94
C ALA A 134 7.74 7.95 23.11
N GLN A 135 8.53 7.49 22.13
CA GLN A 135 9.21 6.21 22.21
C GLN A 135 10.35 6.19 23.21
N LEU A 136 11.06 7.29 23.40
CA LEU A 136 12.05 7.42 24.46
C LEU A 136 11.38 7.28 25.83
N VAL A 137 10.24 7.94 26.05
CA VAL A 137 9.47 7.77 27.30
C VAL A 137 8.97 6.34 27.45
N ALA A 138 8.42 5.74 26.39
CA ALA A 138 7.93 4.36 26.43
C ALA A 138 9.03 3.34 26.74
N THR A 139 10.20 3.48 26.13
CA THR A 139 11.37 2.61 26.39
C THR A 139 11.88 2.77 27.81
N LEU A 140 11.97 3.99 28.34
CA LEU A 140 12.37 4.22 29.73
C LEU A 140 11.39 3.57 30.73
N ILE A 141 10.08 3.67 30.48
CA ILE A 141 9.07 2.99 31.30
C ILE A 141 9.26 1.47 31.21
N ALA A 142 9.42 0.92 30.02
CA ALA A 142 9.58 -0.53 29.85
C ALA A 142 10.87 -1.08 30.48
N VAL A 143 11.94 -0.30 30.53
CA VAL A 143 13.24 -0.72 31.06
C VAL A 143 13.33 -0.55 32.57
N TYR A 144 12.77 0.52 33.13
CA TYR A 144 13.01 0.91 34.53
C TYR A 144 11.78 0.91 35.43
N ALA A 145 10.56 0.83 34.90
CA ALA A 145 9.38 0.89 35.75
C ALA A 145 9.29 -0.36 36.64
N ASN A 146 9.13 -0.12 37.94
CA ASN A 146 8.74 -1.13 38.91
C ASN A 146 7.54 -0.60 39.68
N TRP A 147 6.34 -0.90 39.18
CA TRP A 147 5.09 -0.41 39.75
C TRP A 147 4.19 -1.60 40.08
N GLY A 148 4.15 -1.98 41.36
CA GLY A 148 3.30 -3.09 41.83
C GLY A 148 1.80 -2.86 41.55
N PHE A 149 1.32 -1.61 41.59
CA PHE A 149 -0.08 -1.31 41.26
C PHE A 149 -0.41 -1.56 39.78
N ALA A 150 0.58 -1.39 38.90
CA ALA A 150 0.43 -1.57 37.47
C ALA A 150 0.92 -2.94 37.00
N ARG A 151 1.39 -3.83 37.90
CA ARG A 151 1.93 -5.18 37.63
C ARG A 151 3.09 -5.21 36.62
N ILE A 152 3.90 -4.15 36.58
CA ILE A 152 5.00 -4.00 35.64
C ILE A 152 6.34 -4.03 36.36
N GLU A 153 7.27 -4.78 35.77
CA GLU A 153 8.66 -4.81 36.18
C GLU A 153 9.55 -4.58 34.95
N GLY A 154 10.64 -3.84 35.13
CA GLY A 154 11.53 -3.44 34.05
C GLY A 154 12.17 -4.64 33.34
N CYS A 155 12.02 -4.74 32.02
CA CYS A 155 12.55 -5.86 31.23
C CYS A 155 14.07 -5.74 30.91
N GLY A 156 14.66 -4.57 31.16
CA GLY A 156 16.06 -4.27 30.89
C GLY A 156 16.36 -3.88 29.44
N TRP A 157 17.53 -3.28 29.21
CA TRP A 157 17.94 -2.77 27.89
C TRP A 157 18.14 -3.84 26.83
N GLY A 158 18.60 -5.04 27.22
CA GLY A 158 18.76 -6.16 26.29
C GLY A 158 17.44 -6.54 25.62
N TRP A 159 16.38 -6.67 26.41
CA TRP A 159 15.03 -6.92 25.89
C TRP A 159 14.47 -5.74 25.11
N ALA A 160 14.67 -4.50 25.58
CA ALA A 160 14.24 -3.32 24.84
C ALA A 160 14.82 -3.30 23.41
N GLY A 161 16.10 -3.64 23.24
CA GLY A 161 16.74 -3.75 21.93
C GLY A 161 16.11 -4.83 21.04
N VAL A 162 15.84 -6.02 21.59
CA VAL A 162 15.18 -7.12 20.86
C VAL A 162 13.76 -6.72 20.43
N ILE A 163 13.02 -6.04 21.30
CA ILE A 163 11.66 -5.55 21.00
C ILE A 163 11.67 -4.49 19.91
N TRP A 164 12.65 -3.59 19.92
CA TRP A 164 12.86 -2.62 18.84
C TRP A 164 13.14 -3.32 17.52
N LEU A 165 14.06 -4.28 17.51
CA LEU A 165 14.39 -5.06 16.32
C LEU A 165 13.15 -5.76 15.76
N PHE A 166 12.40 -6.46 16.62
CA PHE A 166 11.17 -7.14 16.24
C PHE A 166 10.14 -6.17 15.66
N SER A 167 9.97 -5.00 16.29
CA SER A 167 9.06 -3.95 15.81
C SER A 167 9.46 -3.39 14.45
N VAL A 168 10.75 -3.16 14.21
CA VAL A 168 11.27 -2.70 12.91
C VAL A 168 11.06 -3.74 11.82
N VAL A 169 11.33 -5.02 12.10
CA VAL A 169 11.08 -6.11 11.15
C VAL A 169 9.58 -6.21 10.83
N THR A 170 8.73 -6.12 11.85
CA THR A 170 7.27 -6.18 11.72
C THR A 170 6.68 -4.98 10.96
N TYR A 171 7.39 -3.85 10.96
CA TYR A 171 6.98 -2.62 10.30
C TYR A 171 7.06 -2.70 8.77
N VAL A 172 8.09 -3.34 8.22
CA VAL A 172 8.32 -3.39 6.76
C VAL A 172 7.14 -4.00 5.98
N PRO A 173 6.55 -5.14 6.39
CA PRO A 173 5.40 -5.71 5.70
C PRO A 173 4.12 -4.86 5.73
N LEU A 174 3.99 -3.87 6.64
CA LEU A 174 2.81 -3.00 6.69
C LEU A 174 2.64 -2.20 5.39
N ASP A 175 3.75 -1.73 4.80
CA ASP A 175 3.69 -1.00 3.53
C ASP A 175 3.24 -1.91 2.37
N ILE A 176 3.71 -3.17 2.35
CA ILE A 176 3.29 -4.17 1.37
C ILE A 176 1.79 -4.42 1.50
N LEU A 177 1.31 -4.62 2.73
CA LEU A 177 -0.10 -4.86 3.03
C LEU A 177 -0.95 -3.64 2.61
N LYS A 178 -0.49 -2.43 2.90
CA LYS A 178 -1.12 -1.17 2.47
C LYS A 178 -1.28 -1.09 0.95
N PHE A 179 -0.27 -1.50 0.17
CA PHE A 179 -0.38 -1.52 -1.29
C PHE A 179 -1.35 -2.60 -1.78
N ALA A 180 -1.27 -3.79 -1.20
CA ALA A 180 -2.16 -4.90 -1.55
C ALA A 180 -3.63 -4.53 -1.31
N ILE A 181 -3.96 -3.95 -0.16
CA ILE A 181 -5.33 -3.52 0.16
C ILE A 181 -5.82 -2.47 -0.83
N ARG A 182 -5.01 -1.44 -1.12
CA ARG A 182 -5.41 -0.39 -2.09
C ARG A 182 -5.59 -0.93 -3.50
N TYR A 183 -4.77 -1.89 -3.92
CA TYR A 183 -4.91 -2.54 -5.21
C TYR A 183 -6.20 -3.38 -5.30
N ILE A 184 -6.55 -4.10 -4.24
CA ILE A 184 -7.78 -4.88 -4.15
C ILE A 184 -9.01 -3.95 -4.15
N LEU A 185 -8.97 -2.86 -3.37
CA LEU A 185 -10.05 -1.89 -3.27
C LEU A 185 -10.24 -1.06 -4.55
N SER A 186 -9.20 -0.87 -5.37
CA SER A 186 -9.30 -0.06 -6.60
C SER A 186 -10.04 -0.78 -7.74
N GLY A 187 -10.59 -1.99 -7.54
CA GLY A 187 -11.32 -2.75 -8.55
C GLY A 187 -10.46 -3.41 -9.63
N LYS A 188 -9.26 -2.87 -9.89
CA LYS A 188 -8.27 -3.39 -10.87
C LYS A 188 -7.95 -4.87 -10.70
N ALA A 189 -7.92 -5.37 -9.46
CA ALA A 189 -7.73 -6.80 -9.20
C ALA A 189 -8.88 -7.65 -9.76
N TRP A 190 -10.11 -7.14 -9.67
CA TRP A 190 -11.32 -7.80 -10.17
C TRP A 190 -11.42 -7.67 -11.69
N ASP A 191 -11.14 -6.49 -12.23
CA ASP A 191 -11.13 -6.23 -13.67
C ASP A 191 -10.10 -7.12 -14.37
N ASN A 192 -8.86 -7.16 -13.88
CA ASN A 192 -7.82 -8.04 -14.43
C ASN A 192 -8.19 -9.53 -14.37
N PHE A 193 -8.88 -9.97 -13.30
CA PHE A 193 -9.29 -11.38 -13.17
C PHE A 193 -10.48 -11.74 -14.07
N LEU A 194 -11.45 -10.84 -14.20
CA LEU A 194 -12.58 -11.00 -15.10
C LEU A 194 -12.13 -10.92 -16.56
N GLU A 195 -11.26 -9.98 -16.91
CA GLU A 195 -10.70 -9.81 -18.25
C GLU A 195 -9.80 -11.00 -18.65
N ASN A 196 -9.00 -11.56 -17.72
CA ASN A 196 -8.27 -12.80 -18.02
C ASN A 196 -9.24 -13.97 -18.28
N LYS A 197 -10.33 -14.09 -17.51
CA LYS A 197 -11.31 -15.16 -17.72
C LYS A 197 -12.06 -14.99 -19.05
N THR A 198 -12.46 -13.78 -19.42
CA THR A 198 -13.14 -13.53 -20.71
C THR A 198 -12.18 -13.64 -21.90
N ALA A 199 -10.89 -13.30 -21.74
CA ALA A 199 -9.88 -13.46 -22.78
C ALA A 199 -9.63 -14.94 -23.13
N PHE A 200 -9.68 -15.85 -22.14
CA PHE A 200 -9.51 -17.28 -22.37
C PHE A 200 -10.77 -18.00 -22.88
N THR A 201 -11.97 -17.46 -22.65
CA THR A 201 -13.22 -18.09 -23.13
C THR A 201 -13.74 -17.52 -24.44
N THR A 202 -13.38 -16.29 -24.81
CA THR A 202 -14.11 -15.55 -25.86
C THR A 202 -13.29 -15.22 -27.11
N LYS A 203 -11.95 -15.38 -27.11
CA LYS A 203 -11.13 -15.11 -28.31
C LYS A 203 -10.62 -16.39 -28.97
N LYS A 204 -11.48 -17.05 -29.77
CA LYS A 204 -11.01 -17.99 -30.81
C LYS A 204 -11.02 -17.38 -32.22
N ASP A 205 -11.82 -16.34 -32.47
CA ASP A 205 -11.97 -15.70 -33.78
C ASP A 205 -12.28 -14.20 -33.65
N TYR A 206 -11.35 -13.41 -33.11
CA TYR A 206 -11.53 -11.96 -33.05
C TYR A 206 -11.49 -11.36 -34.46
N GLY A 207 -12.55 -10.64 -34.85
CA GLY A 207 -12.66 -9.96 -36.15
C GLY A 207 -12.96 -10.87 -37.34
N LYS A 208 -13.42 -12.11 -37.13
CA LYS A 208 -13.92 -12.96 -38.22
C LYS A 208 -15.33 -12.55 -38.66
N GLU A 209 -16.24 -12.36 -37.71
CA GLU A 209 -17.60 -11.88 -38.00
C GLU A 209 -17.59 -10.47 -38.63
N GLU A 210 -16.69 -9.58 -38.19
CA GLU A 210 -16.54 -8.25 -38.79
C GLU A 210 -15.98 -8.30 -40.21
N ARG A 211 -15.03 -9.20 -40.50
CA ARG A 211 -14.51 -9.41 -41.86
C ARG A 211 -15.55 -10.07 -42.77
N GLU A 212 -16.35 -10.99 -42.26
CA GLU A 212 -17.46 -11.60 -42.99
C GLU A 212 -18.58 -10.59 -43.27
N ALA A 213 -18.89 -9.71 -42.31
CA ALA A 213 -19.86 -8.63 -42.48
C ALA A 213 -19.39 -7.55 -43.48
N GLN A 214 -18.11 -7.17 -43.41
CA GLN A 214 -17.51 -6.25 -44.39
C GLN A 214 -17.44 -6.87 -45.79
N TRP A 215 -17.09 -8.16 -45.90
CA TRP A 215 -17.09 -8.89 -47.17
C TRP A 215 -18.50 -8.98 -47.76
N ALA A 216 -19.51 -9.35 -46.96
CA ALA A 216 -20.90 -9.40 -47.39
C ALA A 216 -21.44 -8.01 -47.80
N THR A 217 -21.04 -6.95 -47.09
CA THR A 217 -21.40 -5.57 -47.42
C THR A 217 -20.73 -5.13 -48.72
N ALA A 218 -19.43 -5.36 -48.87
CA ALA A 218 -18.68 -5.04 -50.10
C ALA A 218 -19.26 -5.78 -51.31
N GLN A 219 -19.62 -7.05 -51.16
CA GLN A 219 -20.17 -7.87 -52.22
C GLN A 219 -21.61 -7.48 -52.60
N ARG A 220 -22.45 -7.07 -51.62
CA ARG A 220 -23.78 -6.49 -51.90
C ARG A 220 -23.68 -5.14 -52.61
N THR A 221 -22.71 -4.31 -52.24
CA THR A 221 -22.47 -3.00 -52.88
C THR A 221 -22.00 -3.17 -54.33
N LEU A 222 -21.17 -4.20 -54.61
CA LEU A 222 -20.70 -4.55 -55.96
C LEU A 222 -21.85 -4.99 -56.88
N HIS A 223 -22.90 -5.60 -56.32
CA HIS A 223 -24.11 -6.01 -57.03
C HIS A 223 -25.22 -4.94 -57.08
N GLY A 224 -24.95 -3.70 -56.64
CA GLY A 224 -25.88 -2.56 -56.80
C GLY A 224 -27.14 -2.64 -55.95
N LEU A 225 -27.19 -3.50 -54.92
CA LEU A 225 -28.33 -3.61 -54.01
C LEU A 225 -28.08 -2.73 -52.77
N GLN A 226 -28.84 -1.63 -52.66
CA GLN A 226 -28.80 -0.75 -51.49
C GLN A 226 -29.52 -1.41 -50.29
N PRO A 227 -28.96 -1.36 -49.07
CA PRO A 227 -29.61 -1.96 -47.90
C PRO A 227 -30.85 -1.15 -47.48
N PRO A 228 -31.90 -1.79 -46.94
CA PRO A 228 -33.06 -1.09 -46.40
C PRO A 228 -32.70 -0.38 -45.09
N GLU A 229 -33.04 0.90 -44.96
CA GLU A 229 -32.91 1.64 -43.71
C GLU A 229 -33.79 1.00 -42.64
N THR A 230 -33.18 0.23 -41.74
CA THR A 230 -33.87 -0.43 -40.63
C THR A 230 -33.50 0.25 -39.32
N SER A 231 -34.43 1.08 -38.86
CA SER A 231 -34.40 1.94 -37.67
C SER A 231 -34.49 1.19 -36.33
N HIS A 232 -33.96 -0.02 -36.21
CA HIS A 232 -34.15 -0.87 -35.02
C HIS A 232 -32.87 -1.37 -34.30
N ASN A 233 -31.67 -0.87 -34.67
CA ASN A 233 -30.39 -1.23 -34.02
C ASN A 233 -29.61 -0.05 -33.40
N MET A 234 -30.20 1.14 -33.26
CA MET A 234 -29.51 2.35 -32.80
C MET A 234 -28.95 2.30 -31.36
N PHE A 235 -29.37 1.37 -30.50
CA PHE A 235 -28.96 1.33 -29.10
C PHE A 235 -27.68 0.53 -28.84
N SER A 236 -27.34 -0.47 -29.68
CA SER A 236 -26.12 -1.28 -29.51
C SER A 236 -24.92 -0.65 -30.24
N GLU A 237 -25.14 -0.12 -31.46
CA GLU A 237 -24.10 0.58 -32.21
C GLU A 237 -23.58 1.83 -31.48
N LYS A 238 -24.45 2.61 -30.83
CA LYS A 238 -24.03 3.83 -30.11
C LYS A 238 -23.03 3.57 -28.99
N ASN A 239 -23.08 2.42 -28.32
CA ASN A 239 -22.11 2.06 -27.29
C ASN A 239 -20.76 1.66 -27.90
N SER A 240 -20.78 0.86 -28.98
CA SER A 240 -19.57 0.45 -29.69
C SER A 240 -18.84 1.65 -30.34
N TYR A 241 -19.59 2.57 -30.96
CA TYR A 241 -19.02 3.83 -31.48
C TYR A 241 -18.47 4.73 -30.36
N ARG A 242 -19.08 4.74 -29.17
CA ARG A 242 -18.56 5.47 -28.01
C ARG A 242 -17.24 4.88 -27.52
N GLU A 243 -17.15 3.57 -27.38
CA GLU A 243 -15.93 2.88 -26.96
C GLU A 243 -14.81 3.04 -27.99
N LEU A 244 -15.11 2.90 -29.29
CA LEU A 244 -14.16 3.17 -30.37
C LEU A 244 -13.72 4.64 -30.39
N SER A 245 -14.63 5.58 -30.15
CA SER A 245 -14.32 7.01 -30.02
C SER A 245 -13.44 7.29 -28.80
N GLU A 246 -13.71 6.67 -27.66
CA GLU A 246 -12.90 6.82 -26.44
C GLU A 246 -11.50 6.23 -26.61
N ILE A 247 -11.38 5.07 -27.25
CA ILE A 247 -10.08 4.45 -27.57
C ILE A 247 -9.31 5.32 -28.57
N ALA A 248 -9.96 5.84 -29.60
CA ALA A 248 -9.34 6.75 -30.56
C ALA A 248 -8.91 8.08 -29.90
N GLU A 249 -9.70 8.62 -28.98
CA GLU A 249 -9.37 9.84 -28.26
C GLU A 249 -8.22 9.62 -27.25
N GLN A 250 -8.20 8.48 -26.56
CA GLN A 250 -7.06 8.08 -25.72
C GLN A 250 -5.79 7.86 -26.54
N ALA A 251 -5.88 7.25 -27.72
CA ALA A 251 -4.76 7.09 -28.63
C ALA A 251 -4.24 8.45 -29.14
N LYS A 252 -5.15 9.37 -29.50
CA LYS A 252 -4.81 10.74 -29.91
C LYS A 252 -4.10 11.51 -28.79
N ARG A 253 -4.60 11.46 -27.55
CA ARG A 253 -3.96 12.11 -26.39
C ARG A 253 -2.58 11.53 -26.09
N ARG A 254 -2.39 10.21 -26.23
CA ARG A 254 -1.06 9.57 -26.09
C ARG A 254 -0.09 10.02 -27.18
N ALA A 255 -0.56 10.14 -28.43
CA ALA A 255 0.23 10.64 -29.54
C ALA A 255 0.60 12.13 -29.36
N GLU A 256 -0.34 12.96 -28.89
CA GLU A 256 -0.07 14.37 -28.58
C GLU A 256 0.92 14.53 -27.42
N MET A 257 0.81 13.73 -26.35
CA MET A 257 1.79 13.73 -25.26
C MET A 257 3.18 13.28 -25.72
N ALA A 258 3.26 12.27 -26.59
CA ALA A 258 4.53 11.84 -27.18
C ALA A 258 5.14 12.98 -28.04
N ARG A 259 4.33 13.63 -28.89
CA ARG A 259 4.74 14.76 -29.72
C ARG A 259 5.19 15.98 -28.89
N LEU A 260 4.48 16.29 -27.81
CA LEU A 260 4.86 17.37 -26.89
C LEU A 260 6.17 17.05 -26.15
N ARG A 261 6.42 15.77 -25.86
CA ARG A 261 7.69 15.31 -25.27
C ARG A 261 8.85 15.42 -26.26
N GLU A 262 8.61 15.13 -27.54
CA GLU A 262 9.56 15.36 -28.63
C GLU A 262 9.88 16.85 -28.82
N LEU A 263 8.89 17.74 -28.70
CA LEU A 263 9.07 19.18 -28.89
C LEU A 263 9.70 19.89 -27.68
N ASN A 264 9.30 19.54 -26.45
CA ASN A 264 9.70 20.29 -25.25
C ASN A 264 10.92 19.71 -24.53
N THR A 265 11.43 18.54 -24.94
CA THR A 265 12.65 17.97 -24.34
C THR A 265 13.78 17.92 -25.37
N LEU A 266 14.96 18.43 -25.00
CA LEU A 266 16.18 18.36 -25.81
C LEU A 266 16.47 16.92 -26.26
N LYS A 267 16.21 15.95 -25.37
CA LYS A 267 16.36 14.52 -25.65
C LYS A 267 15.40 14.05 -26.76
N GLY A 268 14.11 14.38 -26.67
CA GLY A 268 13.14 14.01 -27.70
C GLY A 268 13.39 14.68 -29.05
N HIS A 269 13.90 15.92 -29.04
CA HIS A 269 14.30 16.62 -30.26
C HIS A 269 15.50 15.93 -30.94
N VAL A 270 16.53 15.55 -30.16
CA VAL A 270 17.69 14.82 -30.69
C VAL A 270 17.28 13.46 -31.24
N GLU A 271 16.48 12.69 -30.50
CA GLU A 271 16.01 11.36 -30.93
C GLU A 271 15.15 11.43 -32.21
N SER A 272 14.27 12.42 -32.34
CA SER A 272 13.45 12.60 -33.55
C SER A 272 14.28 12.99 -34.79
N VAL A 273 15.29 13.86 -34.63
CA VAL A 273 16.19 14.27 -35.72
C VAL A 273 17.09 13.12 -36.16
N VAL A 274 17.61 12.32 -35.22
CA VAL A 274 18.41 11.12 -35.50
C VAL A 274 17.58 10.09 -36.29
N LYS A 275 16.32 9.88 -35.89
CA LYS A 275 15.38 8.98 -36.56
C LYS A 275 15.02 9.47 -37.97
N LEU A 276 14.80 10.77 -38.16
CA LEU A 276 14.55 11.38 -39.49
C LEU A 276 15.75 11.24 -40.44
N LYS A 277 16.96 11.21 -39.92
CA LYS A 277 18.19 11.02 -40.70
C LYS A 277 18.54 9.54 -40.95
N GLY A 278 17.72 8.60 -40.48
CA GLY A 278 17.94 7.16 -40.66
C GLY A 278 19.18 6.62 -39.96
N LEU A 279 19.62 7.29 -38.88
CA LEU A 279 20.80 6.88 -38.10
C LEU A 279 20.38 5.91 -36.99
N ASP A 280 21.16 4.86 -36.80
CA ASP A 280 20.86 3.78 -35.85
C ASP A 280 21.10 4.24 -34.41
N ILE A 281 20.01 4.32 -33.63
CA ILE A 281 19.97 4.90 -32.27
C ILE A 281 20.79 4.08 -31.27
N ASP A 282 20.98 2.79 -31.52
CA ASP A 282 21.66 1.86 -30.62
C ASP A 282 23.19 2.07 -30.53
N THR A 283 23.76 2.91 -31.38
CA THR A 283 25.20 3.26 -31.34
C THR A 283 25.53 4.50 -30.50
N ILE A 284 24.53 5.27 -30.06
CA ILE A 284 24.76 6.50 -29.28
C ILE A 284 24.75 6.16 -27.79
N GLN A 285 25.93 5.85 -27.24
CA GLN A 285 26.16 5.61 -25.82
C GLN A 285 25.96 6.92 -25.03
N GLN A 286 24.72 7.24 -24.65
CA GLN A 286 24.39 8.44 -23.87
C GLN A 286 24.69 8.23 -22.38
N HIS A 287 25.97 8.29 -22.01
CA HIS A 287 26.38 8.62 -20.64
C HIS A 287 26.43 10.14 -20.50
N TYR A 288 25.34 10.79 -20.06
CA TYR A 288 25.43 12.06 -19.34
C TYR A 288 24.29 12.20 -18.33
N THR A 289 24.69 12.27 -17.07
CA THR A 289 23.95 12.75 -15.91
C THR A 289 23.68 14.25 -16.04
N VAL A 290 22.41 14.68 -15.93
CA VAL A 290 21.82 15.48 -14.82
C VAL A 290 20.31 15.23 -14.82
#